data_AF-A0A919NFZ2-F1
#
_entry.id   AF-A0A919NFZ2-F1
#
_cell.length_a   1.000
_cell.length_b   1.000
_cell.length_c   1.000
_cell.angle_alpha   90.00
_cell.angle_beta   90.00
_cell.angle_gamma   90.00
#
_symmetry.space_group_name_H-M   'P 1'
#
loop_
_entity.id
_entity.type
_entity.pdbx_description
1 polymer ?
#
loop_
_entity_poly.entity_id
_entity_poly.type
_entity_poly.pdbx_seq_one_letter_code
_entity_poly.pdbx_strand_id
1 'polypeptide(L)'
;MRCAGRSFPRVGHRSEWSSTSGTLNVIGSRKSSSAPPSRCHGRIYQAPLTTPRPPSVAFSFYAEQCRVSDAIIVATPLTARPASAHPYEPLASQTTDLRRILLHMIEETARHAGHLDAARELIDGRTGLGPR
;
A
#
# COMPACT_ATOMS: atom_id res chain seq x y z
N MET A 1 -12.72 -29.93 -26.84
CA MET A 1 -12.02 -30.66 -25.75
C MET A 1 -12.68 -30.35 -24.42
N ARG A 2 -13.09 -31.38 -23.66
CA ARG A 2 -13.43 -31.25 -22.22
C ARG A 2 -12.15 -31.24 -21.41
N CYS A 3 -12.04 -30.38 -20.41
CA CYS A 3 -11.14 -30.57 -19.27
C CYS A 3 -11.89 -30.32 -17.97
N ALA A 4 -11.68 -31.24 -17.04
CA ALA A 4 -12.48 -31.53 -15.87
C ALA A 4 -12.36 -30.50 -14.74
N GLY A 5 -13.43 -30.37 -13.98
CA GLY A 5 -13.51 -29.55 -12.77
C GLY A 5 -12.72 -30.15 -11.60
N ARG A 6 -12.16 -29.26 -10.80
CA ARG A 6 -11.85 -29.49 -9.38
C ARG A 6 -12.33 -28.26 -8.61
N SER A 7 -13.39 -28.44 -7.85
CA SER A 7 -13.96 -27.48 -6.91
C SER A 7 -13.17 -27.51 -5.60
N PHE A 8 -12.68 -26.35 -5.15
CA PHE A 8 -12.20 -26.15 -3.79
C PHE A 8 -13.28 -25.39 -2.99
N PRO A 9 -13.61 -25.81 -1.75
CA PRO A 9 -14.60 -25.12 -0.94
C PRO A 9 -14.07 -23.77 -0.45
N ARG A 10 -14.85 -22.70 -0.69
CA ARG A 10 -14.59 -21.36 -0.16
C ARG A 10 -15.29 -21.25 1.20
N VAL A 11 -14.53 -21.28 2.29
CA VAL A 11 -15.01 -20.90 3.62
C VAL A 11 -15.25 -19.40 3.63
N GLY A 12 -16.51 -19.00 3.81
CA GLY A 12 -16.92 -17.61 3.88
C GLY A 12 -16.76 -17.06 5.29
N HIS A 13 -16.18 -15.87 5.40
CA HIS A 13 -16.51 -14.95 6.49
C HIS A 13 -16.74 -13.57 5.89
N ARG A 14 -18.02 -13.21 5.86
CA ARG A 14 -18.55 -11.88 5.54
C ARG A 14 -18.49 -11.08 6.85
N SER A 15 -17.77 -9.97 6.88
CA SER A 15 -17.95 -8.94 7.89
C SER A 15 -18.51 -7.70 7.20
N GLU A 16 -19.82 -7.51 7.36
CA GLU A 16 -20.53 -6.28 7.06
C GLU A 16 -19.97 -5.14 7.92
N TRP A 17 -19.58 -4.05 7.28
CA TRP A 17 -19.40 -2.76 7.94
C TRP A 17 -20.34 -1.79 7.25
N SER A 18 -21.51 -1.58 7.85
CA SER A 18 -22.43 -0.52 7.46
C SER A 18 -21.93 0.81 8.04
N SER A 19 -21.69 1.78 7.17
CA SER A 19 -21.58 3.18 7.56
C SER A 19 -22.58 3.97 6.75
N THR A 20 -23.71 4.25 7.39
CA THR A 20 -24.65 5.29 6.97
C THR A 20 -23.98 6.63 7.23
N SER A 21 -23.78 7.45 6.20
CA SER A 21 -23.40 8.84 6.40
C SER A 21 -24.09 9.72 5.38
N GLY A 22 -24.86 10.65 5.92
CA GLY A 22 -25.75 11.55 5.24
C GLY A 22 -25.06 12.51 4.27
N THR A 23 -25.87 12.95 3.33
CA THR A 23 -25.62 13.93 2.30
C THR A 23 -25.24 15.30 2.88
N LEU A 24 -24.11 15.86 2.42
CA LEU A 24 -23.91 17.30 2.34
C LEU A 24 -23.26 17.63 0.99
N ASN A 25 -23.97 18.43 0.22
CA ASN A 25 -23.68 18.81 -1.16
C ASN A 25 -22.73 20.03 -1.13
N VAL A 26 -21.54 19.94 -1.72
CA VAL A 26 -20.71 21.11 -2.06
C VAL A 26 -20.54 21.14 -3.58
N ILE A 27 -21.18 22.15 -4.17
CA ILE A 27 -21.10 22.49 -5.59
C ILE A 27 -19.69 23.02 -5.87
N GLY A 28 -18.90 22.28 -6.64
CA GLY A 28 -17.55 22.66 -7.05
C GLY A 28 -17.05 21.72 -8.13
N SER A 29 -17.23 22.12 -9.39
CA SER A 29 -16.85 21.39 -10.59
C SER A 29 -15.36 21.00 -10.60
N ARG A 30 -15.07 19.72 -10.35
CA ARG A 30 -13.88 19.03 -10.89
C ARG A 30 -14.39 17.83 -11.65
N LYS A 31 -14.03 17.73 -12.93
CA LYS A 31 -14.31 16.57 -13.78
C LYS A 31 -13.79 15.31 -13.06
N SER A 32 -14.68 14.57 -12.42
CA SER A 32 -14.39 13.18 -12.07
C SER A 32 -14.36 12.43 -13.39
N SER A 33 -13.17 12.08 -13.91
CA SER A 33 -13.10 11.07 -14.96
C SER A 33 -13.45 9.72 -14.31
N SER A 34 -14.74 9.49 -14.06
CA SER A 34 -15.26 8.16 -13.80
C SER A 34 -15.29 7.42 -15.14
N ALA A 35 -14.12 7.03 -15.63
CA ALA A 35 -14.08 6.03 -16.69
C ALA A 35 -14.81 4.79 -16.14
N PRO A 36 -15.84 4.27 -16.84
CA PRO A 36 -16.53 3.09 -16.37
C PRO A 36 -15.52 1.94 -16.22
N PRO A 37 -15.67 1.09 -15.18
CA PRO A 37 -14.76 -0.02 -14.98
C PRO A 37 -14.71 -0.89 -16.23
N SER A 38 -13.50 -1.25 -16.67
CA SER A 38 -13.34 -2.08 -17.86
C SER A 38 -13.93 -3.46 -17.58
N ARG A 39 -14.84 -3.90 -18.46
CA ARG A 39 -15.39 -5.26 -18.44
C ARG A 39 -14.52 -6.14 -19.33
N CYS A 40 -13.63 -6.90 -18.71
CA CYS A 40 -12.98 -8.03 -19.37
C CYS A 40 -13.49 -9.31 -18.67
N HIS A 41 -14.07 -10.24 -19.44
CA HIS A 41 -14.56 -11.54 -18.93
C HIS A 41 -15.58 -11.42 -17.76
N GLY A 42 -16.49 -10.44 -17.82
CA GLY A 42 -17.55 -10.27 -16.82
C GLY A 42 -17.08 -9.78 -15.45
N ARG A 43 -15.78 -9.51 -15.26
CA ARG A 43 -15.26 -8.83 -14.06
C ARG A 43 -15.16 -7.33 -14.27
N ILE A 44 -15.61 -6.59 -13.27
CA ILE A 44 -15.40 -5.15 -13.12
C ILE A 44 -13.97 -4.97 -12.63
N TYR A 45 -13.08 -4.47 -13.48
CA TYR A 45 -11.74 -4.04 -13.08
C TYR A 45 -11.69 -2.52 -13.02
N GLN A 46 -11.06 -2.00 -11.97
CA GLN A 46 -10.71 -0.58 -11.96
C GLN A 46 -9.71 -0.32 -13.09
N ALA A 47 -9.72 0.91 -13.62
CA ALA A 47 -8.70 1.31 -14.57
C ALA A 47 -7.31 1.04 -13.95
N PRO A 48 -6.34 0.50 -14.71
CA PRO A 48 -5.02 0.23 -14.19
C PRO A 48 -4.45 1.44 -13.46
N LEU A 49 -3.79 1.20 -12.32
CA LEU A 49 -3.18 2.25 -11.49
C LEU A 49 -4.19 3.26 -10.89
N THR A 50 -5.47 2.88 -10.75
CA THR A 50 -6.46 3.68 -10.01
C THR A 50 -6.89 2.96 -8.72
N THR A 51 -7.27 3.74 -7.71
CA THR A 51 -7.77 3.24 -6.42
C THR A 51 -8.98 4.08 -6.01
N PRO A 52 -10.03 3.48 -5.41
CA PRO A 52 -11.18 4.24 -4.93
C PRO A 52 -10.89 4.86 -3.55
N ARG A 53 -9.78 4.50 -2.90
CA ARG A 53 -9.39 5.02 -1.60
C ARG A 53 -8.77 6.40 -1.77
N PRO A 54 -9.17 7.40 -0.97
CA PRO A 54 -8.54 8.70 -1.02
C PRO A 54 -7.09 8.62 -0.52
N PRO A 55 -6.18 9.51 -0.98
CA PRO A 55 -4.78 9.54 -0.53
C PRO A 55 -4.61 9.65 0.98
N SER A 56 -5.54 10.30 1.67
CA SER A 56 -5.54 10.45 3.13
C SER A 56 -5.46 9.12 3.87
N VAL A 57 -6.06 8.04 3.33
CA VAL A 57 -6.00 6.70 3.93
C VAL A 57 -4.57 6.15 3.90
N ALA A 58 -3.83 6.39 2.81
CA ALA A 58 -2.43 5.96 2.72
C ALA A 58 -1.55 6.75 3.70
N PHE A 59 -1.75 8.07 3.79
CA PHE A 59 -0.99 8.92 4.71
C PHE A 59 -1.28 8.60 6.18
N SER A 60 -2.54 8.41 6.55
CA SER A 60 -2.90 8.04 7.93
C SER A 60 -2.36 6.67 8.31
N PHE A 61 -2.41 5.70 7.38
CA PHE A 61 -1.85 4.38 7.60
C PHE A 61 -0.33 4.45 7.79
N TYR A 62 0.37 5.18 6.92
CA TYR A 62 1.82 5.35 7.01
C TYR A 62 2.22 5.99 8.35
N ALA A 63 1.54 7.06 8.76
CA ALA A 63 1.81 7.74 10.03
C ALA A 63 1.56 6.82 11.25
N GLU A 64 0.53 5.98 11.21
CA GLU A 64 0.30 4.95 12.24
C GLU A 64 1.45 3.95 12.30
N GLN A 65 1.89 3.43 11.14
CA GLN A 65 2.99 2.46 11.09
C GLN A 65 4.32 3.07 11.57
N CYS A 66 4.59 4.34 11.28
CA CYS A 66 5.73 5.05 11.85
C CYS A 66 5.65 5.09 13.37
N ARG A 67 4.52 5.49 13.96
CA ARG A 67 4.36 5.52 15.43
C ARG A 67 4.57 4.16 16.09
N VAL A 68 4.03 3.09 15.49
CA VAL A 68 4.24 1.72 15.98
C VAL A 68 5.72 1.33 15.88
N SER A 69 6.37 1.63 14.76
CA SER A 69 7.78 1.32 14.52
C SER A 69 8.69 2.08 15.48
N ASP A 70 8.44 3.37 15.70
CA ASP A 70 9.22 4.21 16.61
C ASP A 70 9.19 3.67 18.04
N ALA A 71 8.01 3.24 18.51
CA ALA A 71 7.88 2.62 19.84
C ALA A 71 8.70 1.33 19.96
N ILE A 72 8.72 0.49 18.91
CA ILE A 72 9.52 -0.74 18.87
C ILE A 72 11.01 -0.41 18.86
N ILE A 73 11.43 0.55 18.05
CA ILE A 73 12.84 0.95 17.90
C ILE A 73 13.39 1.48 19.24
N VAL A 74 12.62 2.31 19.93
CA VAL A 74 13.02 2.86 21.24
C VAL A 74 13.15 1.76 22.31
N ALA A 75 12.25 0.78 22.31
CA ALA A 75 12.19 -0.25 23.34
C ALA A 75 13.15 -1.44 23.10
N THR A 76 13.74 -1.57 21.90
CA THR A 76 14.41 -2.80 21.46
C THR A 76 15.88 -2.58 21.15
N PRO A 77 16.81 -3.39 21.72
CA PRO A 77 18.22 -3.34 21.33
C PRO A 77 18.42 -3.64 19.85
N LEU A 78 19.35 -2.95 19.19
CA LEU A 78 19.65 -3.15 17.77
C LEU A 78 20.10 -4.57 17.41
N THR A 79 20.64 -5.32 18.37
CA THR A 79 21.07 -6.71 18.20
C THR A 79 19.96 -7.73 18.50
N ALA A 80 18.76 -7.28 18.86
CA ALA A 80 17.65 -8.17 19.14
C ALA A 80 17.17 -8.87 17.86
N ARG A 81 16.98 -10.18 17.96
CA ARG A 81 16.40 -11.00 16.89
C ARG A 81 14.87 -10.83 16.86
N PRO A 82 14.22 -10.89 15.68
CA PRO A 82 12.77 -10.91 15.60
C PRO A 82 12.16 -12.07 16.40
N ALA A 83 10.99 -11.81 17.00
CA ALA A 83 10.26 -12.81 17.78
C ALA A 83 9.84 -14.03 16.94
N SER A 84 9.66 -13.85 15.63
CA SER A 84 9.38 -14.92 14.67
C SER A 84 10.17 -14.70 13.37
N ALA A 85 10.52 -15.81 12.72
CA ALA A 85 11.13 -15.76 11.40
C ALA A 85 10.09 -15.46 10.32
N HIS A 86 10.52 -14.79 9.25
CA HIS A 86 9.68 -14.58 8.08
C HIS A 86 9.38 -15.93 7.40
N PRO A 87 8.14 -16.22 6.96
CA PRO A 87 7.79 -17.52 6.35
C PRO A 87 8.42 -17.78 4.97
N TYR A 88 9.22 -16.83 4.44
CA TYR A 88 9.85 -16.92 3.14
C TYR A 88 11.38 -16.78 3.30
N GLU A 89 12.12 -17.81 2.90
CA GLU A 89 13.56 -18.01 3.15
C GLU A 89 14.47 -16.83 2.74
N PRO A 90 14.30 -16.18 1.57
CA PRO A 90 15.08 -14.98 1.25
C PRO A 90 14.85 -13.82 2.22
N LEU A 91 13.64 -13.67 2.76
CA LEU A 91 13.35 -12.60 3.72
C LEU A 91 13.80 -12.98 5.13
N ALA A 92 13.69 -14.25 5.51
CA ALA A 92 14.13 -14.75 6.81
C ALA A 92 15.63 -14.55 7.03
N SER A 93 16.44 -14.80 6.01
CA SER A 93 17.90 -14.58 6.05
C SER A 93 18.30 -13.10 6.08
N GLN A 94 17.43 -12.20 5.61
CA GLN A 94 17.66 -10.75 5.64
C GLN A 94 17.21 -10.10 6.96
N THR A 95 16.29 -10.74 7.70
CA THR A 95 15.70 -10.26 8.97
C THR A 95 16.39 -10.88 10.20
N THR A 96 17.72 -10.77 10.31
CA THR A 96 18.44 -11.41 11.43
C THR A 96 18.34 -10.66 12.76
N ASP A 97 18.39 -9.32 12.73
CA ASP A 97 18.28 -8.47 13.90
C ASP A 97 17.65 -7.11 13.53
N LEU A 98 17.28 -6.33 14.53
CA LEU A 98 16.67 -5.01 14.34
C LEU A 98 17.56 -4.08 13.51
N ARG A 99 18.88 -4.11 13.69
CA ARG A 99 19.82 -3.31 12.90
C ARG A 99 19.68 -3.61 11.40
N ARG A 100 19.67 -4.89 11.00
CA ARG A 100 19.52 -5.26 9.58
C ARG A 100 18.16 -4.83 9.04
N ILE A 101 17.11 -4.96 9.83
CA ILE A 101 15.76 -4.52 9.45
C ILE A 101 15.72 -3.01 9.20
N LEU A 102 16.31 -2.21 10.10
CA LEU A 102 16.33 -0.76 9.94
C LEU A 102 17.15 -0.32 8.72
N LEU A 103 18.31 -0.95 8.47
CA LEU A 103 19.09 -0.69 7.27
C LEU A 103 18.30 -1.00 5.99
N HIS A 104 17.58 -2.12 5.97
CA HIS A 104 16.69 -2.46 4.86
C HIS A 104 15.57 -1.42 4.66
N MET A 105 14.92 -0.98 5.74
CA MET A 105 13.88 0.03 5.67
C MET A 105 14.39 1.38 5.15
N ILE A 106 15.62 1.78 5.51
CA ILE A 106 16.26 2.99 4.98
C ILE A 106 16.49 2.87 3.48
N GLU A 107 17.07 1.75 3.03
CA GLU A 107 17.33 1.49 1.61
C GLU A 107 16.03 1.52 0.79
N GLU A 108 15.00 0.81 1.24
CA GLU A 108 13.72 0.70 0.55
C GLU A 108 12.98 2.04 0.52
N THR A 109 13.03 2.80 1.61
CA THR A 109 12.43 4.14 1.68
C THR A 109 13.13 5.10 0.72
N ALA A 110 14.46 5.08 0.64
CA ALA A 110 15.22 5.91 -0.29
C ALA A 110 14.92 5.54 -1.76
N ARG A 111 14.86 4.25 -2.08
CA ARG A 111 14.47 3.75 -3.41
C ARG A 111 13.10 4.26 -3.83
N HIS A 112 12.11 4.13 -2.95
CA HIS A 112 10.75 4.60 -3.22
C HIS A 112 10.64 6.12 -3.29
N ALA A 113 11.37 6.86 -2.46
CA ALA A 113 11.43 8.32 -2.56
C ALA A 113 11.97 8.76 -3.93
N GLY A 114 13.02 8.09 -4.44
CA GLY A 114 13.54 8.35 -5.78
C GLY A 114 12.52 8.07 -6.89
N HIS A 115 11.81 6.93 -6.82
CA HIS A 115 10.74 6.64 -7.78
C HIS A 115 9.60 7.66 -7.74
N LEU A 116 9.23 8.14 -6.56
CA LEU A 116 8.20 9.17 -6.39
C LEU A 116 8.65 10.53 -6.94
N ASP A 117 9.92 10.88 -6.78
CA ASP A 117 10.47 12.11 -7.36
C ASP A 117 10.44 12.06 -8.89
N ALA A 118 10.90 10.95 -9.49
CA ALA A 118 10.80 10.74 -10.94
C ALA A 118 9.34 10.80 -11.43
N ALA A 119 8.40 10.19 -10.70
CA ALA A 119 6.98 10.27 -11.03
C ALA A 119 6.45 11.71 -10.95
N ARG A 120 6.85 12.49 -9.94
CA ARG A 120 6.51 13.92 -9.81
C ARG A 120 7.03 14.70 -11.01
N GLU A 121 8.29 14.55 -11.39
CA GLU A 121 8.91 15.24 -12.54
C GLU A 121 8.17 14.93 -13.84
N LEU A 122 7.73 13.69 -14.04
CA LEU A 122 6.93 13.30 -15.20
C LEU A 122 5.52 13.90 -15.21
N ILE A 123 4.91 14.08 -14.03
CA ILE A 123 3.56 14.65 -13.89
C ILE A 123 3.58 16.17 -14.08
N ASP A 124 4.57 16.86 -13.52
CA ASP A 124 4.63 18.32 -13.52
C ASP A 124 5.56 18.93 -14.58
N GLY A 125 6.35 18.09 -15.27
CA GLY A 125 7.27 18.49 -16.33
C GLY A 125 8.51 19.26 -15.84
N ARG A 126 8.77 19.30 -14.53
CA ARG A 126 9.86 20.08 -13.92
C ARG A 126 10.87 19.17 -13.25
N THR A 127 12.12 19.23 -13.74
CA THR A 127 13.24 18.46 -13.17
C THR A 127 13.91 19.16 -12.00
N GLY A 128 14.63 18.37 -11.20
CA GLY A 128 15.34 18.84 -10.02
C GLY A 128 14.44 18.84 -8.79
N LEU A 129 14.93 19.41 -7.70
CA LEU A 129 14.45 19.12 -6.35
C LEU A 129 13.10 19.77 -5.95
N GLY A 130 12.34 20.27 -6.94
CA GLY A 130 11.08 20.99 -6.75
C GLY A 130 11.24 22.35 -6.05
N PRO A 131 10.14 23.10 -5.85
CA PRO A 131 10.14 24.29 -4.99
C PRO A 131 10.39 23.85 -3.53
N ARG A 132 11.47 24.37 -2.93
CA ARG A 132 11.80 24.21 -1.52
C ARG A 132 11.41 25.42 -0.71
#